data_AF-A0A0Q4ILM9-F1
#
_entry.id   AF-A0A0Q4ILM9-F1
#
_cell.length_a   1.000
_cell.length_b   1.000
_cell.length_c   1.000
_cell.angle_alpha   90.00
_cell.angle_beta   90.00
_cell.angle_gamma   90.00
#
_symmetry.space_group_name_H-M   'P 1'
#
loop_
_entity.id
_entity.type
_entity.pdbx_description
1 polymer ?
#
loop_
_entity_poly.entity_id
_entity_poly.type
_entity_poly.pdbx_seq_one_letter_code
_entity_poly.pdbx_strand_id
1 'polypeptide(L)'
;MVRQIGDDGTVLSESLTDIPEIVSANCGTGGPAGADRQVTITRTENGRAKTIVCQDRVQRIASVATREAAFAERSAAFAEAQAEAAGRRAAAAGVRAEAQGRMAALSGLRAGMAALRAARASIFAQTDMPADARREALAGIDEGMRELQAEMADQD
;
A
#
# COMPACT_ATOMS: atom_id res chain seq x y z
N MET A 1 -46.73 17.01 -24.19
CA MET A 1 -47.65 18.08 -24.62
C MET A 1 -48.06 17.76 -26.05
N VAL A 2 -49.24 17.17 -26.23
CA VAL A 2 -49.78 16.90 -27.57
C VAL A 2 -50.75 18.03 -27.88
N ARG A 3 -50.35 18.93 -28.79
CA ARG A 3 -51.23 19.96 -29.34
C ARG A 3 -51.83 19.41 -30.63
N GLN A 4 -53.15 19.27 -30.68
CA GLN A 4 -53.83 19.10 -31.95
C GLN A 4 -54.01 20.49 -32.56
N ILE A 5 -53.34 20.72 -33.69
CA ILE A 5 -53.46 21.95 -34.46
C ILE A 5 -54.34 21.63 -35.67
N GLY A 6 -55.40 22.42 -35.86
CA GLY A 6 -56.27 22.33 -37.02
C GLY A 6 -55.57 22.84 -38.27
N ASP A 7 -56.12 22.53 -39.44
CA ASP A 7 -55.55 22.91 -40.74
C ASP A 7 -55.45 24.44 -40.94
N ASP A 8 -56.14 25.22 -40.11
CA ASP A 8 -56.14 26.69 -40.04
C ASP A 8 -55.11 27.27 -39.05
N GLY A 9 -54.30 26.41 -38.40
CA GLY A 9 -53.32 26.80 -37.40
C GLY A 9 -53.89 27.04 -36.01
N THR A 10 -55.18 26.81 -35.78
CA THR A 10 -55.80 26.96 -34.45
C THR A 10 -55.55 25.73 -33.57
N VAL A 11 -55.38 25.93 -32.26
CA VAL A 11 -55.22 24.82 -31.31
C VAL A 11 -56.62 24.27 -31.00
N LEU A 12 -56.91 23.07 -31.50
CA LEU A 12 -58.21 22.41 -31.37
C LEU A 12 -58.38 21.73 -30.00
N SER A 13 -57.28 21.20 -29.45
CA SER A 13 -57.23 20.70 -28.08
C SER A 13 -55.79 20.69 -27.57
N GLU A 14 -55.64 21.05 -26.28
CA GLU A 14 -54.37 20.98 -25.57
C GLU A 14 -54.53 19.98 -24.44
N SER A 15 -54.07 18.74 -24.68
CA SER A 15 -54.20 17.65 -23.72
C SER A 15 -52.98 17.60 -22.81
N LEU A 16 -53.17 17.91 -21.52
CA LEU A 16 -52.19 17.68 -20.45
C LEU A 16 -52.17 16.20 -19.99
N THR A 17 -53.01 15.35 -20.59
CA THR A 17 -53.26 13.97 -20.17
C THR A 17 -52.01 13.08 -20.28
N ASP A 18 -51.05 13.44 -21.14
CA ASP A 18 -49.78 12.74 -21.31
C ASP A 18 -48.64 13.28 -20.43
N ILE A 19 -48.89 14.25 -19.55
CA ILE A 19 -47.87 14.75 -18.62
C ILE A 19 -47.93 13.90 -17.34
N PRO A 20 -46.90 13.07 -17.08
CA PRO A 20 -46.86 12.27 -15.87
C PRO A 20 -46.73 13.18 -14.65
N GLU A 21 -47.49 12.87 -13.60
CA GLU A 21 -47.39 13.60 -12.34
C GLU A 21 -46.21 13.05 -11.53
N ILE A 22 -45.30 13.91 -11.10
CA ILE A 22 -44.15 13.51 -10.26
C ILE A 22 -44.45 13.90 -8.82
N VAL A 23 -44.42 12.92 -7.91
CA VAL A 23 -44.69 13.12 -6.48
C VAL A 23 -43.60 12.50 -5.62
N SER A 24 -43.33 13.07 -4.45
CA SER A 24 -42.43 12.48 -3.45
C SER A 24 -43.24 11.75 -2.37
N ALA A 25 -42.88 10.52 -2.06
CA ALA A 25 -43.50 9.75 -0.97
C ALA A 25 -42.53 8.73 -0.38
N ASN A 26 -42.91 8.13 0.75
CA ASN A 26 -42.18 6.99 1.31
C ASN A 26 -42.70 5.70 0.66
N CYS A 27 -41.80 4.96 0.01
CA CYS A 27 -42.14 3.74 -0.71
C CYS A 27 -41.90 2.47 0.13
N GLY A 28 -41.18 2.59 1.25
CA GLY A 28 -40.84 1.49 2.13
C GLY A 28 -39.75 0.57 1.56
N THR A 29 -39.33 -0.39 2.37
CA THR A 29 -38.22 -1.33 2.07
C THR A 29 -38.68 -2.70 1.59
N GLY A 30 -40.00 -2.93 1.57
CA GLY A 30 -40.57 -4.19 1.09
C GLY A 30 -40.58 -4.21 -0.43
N GLY A 31 -39.95 -5.23 -1.01
CA GLY A 31 -39.94 -5.45 -2.46
C GLY A 31 -39.03 -6.59 -2.86
N PRO A 32 -39.02 -6.97 -4.16
CA PRO A 32 -38.08 -7.95 -4.68
C PRO A 32 -36.63 -7.49 -4.46
N ALA A 33 -35.68 -8.43 -4.47
CA ALA A 33 -34.26 -8.13 -4.27
C ALA A 33 -33.81 -6.97 -5.17
N GLY A 34 -33.23 -5.93 -4.57
CA GLY A 34 -32.80 -4.72 -5.28
C GLY A 34 -33.82 -3.57 -5.33
N ALA A 35 -35.06 -3.78 -4.85
CA ALA A 35 -36.08 -2.72 -4.80
C ALA A 35 -35.63 -1.50 -3.97
N ASP A 36 -34.83 -1.69 -2.91
CA ASP A 36 -34.30 -0.58 -2.10
C ASP A 36 -33.42 0.40 -2.89
N ARG A 37 -32.87 -0.02 -4.04
CA ARG A 37 -32.08 0.84 -4.94
C ARG A 37 -32.95 1.57 -5.97
N GLN A 38 -34.20 1.15 -6.14
CA GLN A 38 -35.15 1.81 -7.02
C GLN A 38 -35.77 3.01 -6.27
N VAL A 39 -35.29 4.21 -6.61
CA VAL A 39 -35.77 5.47 -6.04
C VAL A 39 -36.98 6.05 -6.78
N THR A 40 -37.37 5.44 -7.90
CA THR A 40 -38.48 5.91 -8.73
C THR A 40 -39.41 4.74 -9.06
N ILE A 41 -40.69 4.87 -8.74
CA ILE A 41 -41.74 3.89 -9.03
C ILE A 41 -42.78 4.56 -9.92
N THR A 42 -43.22 3.90 -10.98
CA THR A 42 -44.34 4.38 -11.80
C THR A 42 -45.61 3.63 -11.42
N ARG A 43 -46.71 4.36 -11.20
CA ARG A 43 -48.03 3.82 -10.88
C ARG A 43 -49.10 4.52 -11.72
N THR A 44 -50.12 3.79 -12.15
CA THR A 44 -51.29 4.40 -12.78
C THR A 44 -52.37 4.60 -11.72
N GLU A 45 -52.79 5.84 -11.49
CA GLU A 45 -53.90 6.20 -10.59
C GLU A 45 -54.90 7.05 -11.37
N ASN A 46 -56.19 6.72 -11.30
CA ASN A 46 -57.27 7.46 -12.00
C ASN A 46 -57.01 7.67 -13.51
N GLY A 47 -56.42 6.68 -14.19
CA GLY A 47 -56.12 6.76 -15.62
C GLY A 47 -54.91 7.64 -15.98
N ARG A 48 -54.20 8.20 -15.00
CA ARG A 48 -52.98 8.99 -15.19
C ARG A 48 -51.74 8.27 -14.68
N ALA A 49 -50.64 8.41 -15.42
CA ALA A 49 -49.33 7.93 -14.98
C ALA A 49 -48.76 8.86 -13.89
N LYS A 50 -48.41 8.28 -12.74
CA LYS A 50 -47.73 8.93 -11.62
C LYS A 50 -46.35 8.33 -11.44
N THR A 51 -45.35 9.19 -11.35
CA THR A 51 -43.97 8.83 -11.02
C THR A 51 -43.71 9.23 -9.57
N ILE A 52 -43.48 8.24 -8.71
CA ILE A 52 -43.23 8.44 -7.28
C ILE A 52 -41.72 8.38 -7.04
N VAL A 53 -41.17 9.45 -6.48
CA VAL A 53 -39.79 9.51 -5.97
C VAL A 53 -39.80 9.08 -4.50
N CYS A 54 -39.11 7.98 -4.20
CA CYS A 54 -39.07 7.32 -2.90
C CYS A 54 -38.10 8.03 -1.94
N GLN A 55 -38.62 8.95 -1.13
CA GLN A 55 -37.82 9.80 -0.25
C GLN A 55 -37.02 8.99 0.78
N ASP A 56 -37.63 7.96 1.38
CA ASP A 56 -36.98 7.07 2.36
C ASP A 56 -35.79 6.29 1.79
N ARG A 57 -35.89 5.87 0.52
CA ARG A 57 -34.82 5.14 -0.18
C ARG A 57 -33.67 6.06 -0.55
N VAL A 58 -33.97 7.26 -1.05
CA VAL A 58 -32.95 8.30 -1.34
C VAL A 58 -32.18 8.65 -0.07
N GLN A 59 -32.88 8.91 1.03
CA GLN A 59 -32.25 9.20 2.32
C GLN A 59 -31.38 8.05 2.81
N ARG A 60 -31.85 6.80 2.66
CA ARG A 60 -31.07 5.61 3.03
C ARG A 60 -29.79 5.50 2.20
N ILE A 61 -29.88 5.65 0.87
CA ILE A 61 -28.71 5.62 -0.03
C ILE A 61 -27.70 6.69 0.39
N ALA A 62 -28.16 7.92 0.64
CA ALA A 62 -27.29 9.01 1.11
C ALA A 62 -26.65 8.67 2.48
N SER A 63 -27.40 8.09 3.40
CA SER A 63 -26.86 7.70 4.72
C SER A 63 -25.84 6.56 4.65
N VAL A 64 -25.97 5.64 3.69
CA VAL A 64 -25.00 4.58 3.44
C VAL A 64 -23.75 5.16 2.79
N ALA A 65 -23.92 5.98 1.74
CA ALA A 65 -22.81 6.61 1.04
C ALA A 65 -21.92 7.46 1.98
N THR A 66 -22.53 8.21 2.91
CA THR A 66 -21.77 8.99 3.91
C THR A 66 -20.98 8.11 4.88
N ARG A 67 -21.54 6.98 5.31
CA ARG A 67 -20.84 6.02 6.18
C ARG A 67 -19.70 5.33 5.45
N GLU A 68 -19.92 4.95 4.20
CA GLU A 68 -18.90 4.33 3.34
C GLU A 68 -17.76 5.31 3.06
N ALA A 69 -18.07 6.57 2.75
CA ALA A 69 -17.07 7.62 2.59
C ALA A 69 -16.23 7.80 3.86
N ALA A 70 -16.87 7.93 5.02
CA ALA A 70 -16.17 8.08 6.29
C ALA A 70 -15.32 6.82 6.65
N PHE A 71 -15.77 5.63 6.26
CA PHE A 71 -14.99 4.42 6.42
C PHE A 71 -13.77 4.40 5.49
N ALA A 72 -13.94 4.79 4.22
CA ALA A 72 -12.87 4.86 3.24
C ALA A 72 -11.78 5.88 3.66
N GLU A 73 -12.17 7.02 4.22
CA GLU A 73 -11.22 7.99 4.76
C GLU A 73 -10.41 7.42 5.93
N ARG A 74 -11.08 6.74 6.88
CA ARG A 74 -10.38 6.12 8.02
C ARG A 74 -9.47 4.97 7.59
N SER A 75 -9.88 4.18 6.59
CA SER A 75 -9.06 3.07 6.09
C SER A 75 -7.82 3.59 5.35
N ALA A 76 -7.95 4.68 4.58
CA ALA A 76 -6.83 5.34 3.94
C ALA A 76 -5.83 5.89 4.98
N ALA A 77 -6.31 6.64 5.98
CA ALA A 77 -5.46 7.18 7.04
C ALA A 77 -4.73 6.07 7.83
N PHE A 78 -5.40 4.93 8.08
CA PHE A 78 -4.77 3.78 8.72
C PHE A 78 -3.70 3.14 7.82
N ALA A 79 -3.97 3.01 6.51
CA ALA A 79 -2.99 2.47 5.55
C ALA A 79 -1.73 3.36 5.48
N GLU A 80 -1.89 4.68 5.46
CA GLU A 80 -0.79 5.65 5.49
C GLU A 80 0.04 5.51 6.78
N ALA A 81 -0.63 5.50 7.96
CA ALA A 81 0.06 5.33 9.24
C ALA A 81 0.84 4.00 9.33
N GLN A 82 0.30 2.92 8.75
CA GLN A 82 1.00 1.65 8.67
C GLN A 82 2.23 1.72 7.75
N ALA A 83 2.12 2.39 6.60
CA ALA A 83 3.23 2.56 5.67
C ALA A 83 4.38 3.36 6.31
N GLU A 84 4.08 4.44 7.02
CA GLU A 84 5.08 5.21 7.77
C GLU A 84 5.74 4.40 8.88
N ALA A 85 4.95 3.62 9.63
CA ALA A 85 5.49 2.74 10.67
C ALA A 85 6.40 1.65 10.07
N ALA A 86 6.02 1.09 8.92
CA ALA A 86 6.86 0.13 8.19
C ALA A 86 8.16 0.78 7.71
N GLY A 87 8.10 1.99 7.14
CA GLY A 87 9.28 2.76 6.73
C GLY A 87 10.24 3.03 7.88
N ARG A 88 9.72 3.46 9.05
CA ARG A 88 10.54 3.66 10.27
C ARG A 88 11.20 2.36 10.75
N ARG A 89 10.47 1.24 10.72
CA ARG A 89 11.04 -0.07 11.09
C ARG A 89 12.13 -0.52 10.13
N ALA A 90 11.94 -0.30 8.82
CA ALA A 90 12.93 -0.63 7.80
C ALA A 90 14.21 0.20 7.98
N ALA A 91 14.09 1.52 8.22
CA ALA A 91 15.22 2.38 8.50
C ALA A 91 16.00 1.93 9.75
N ALA A 92 15.28 1.65 10.86
CA ALA A 92 15.90 1.14 12.08
C ALA A 92 16.52 -0.26 11.92
N ALA A 93 15.97 -1.10 11.04
CA ALA A 93 16.58 -2.37 10.68
C ALA A 93 17.86 -2.18 9.86
N GLY A 94 17.86 -1.24 8.91
CA GLY A 94 19.06 -0.90 8.12
C GLY A 94 20.23 -0.44 8.99
N VAL A 95 19.99 0.48 9.92
CA VAL A 95 21.01 0.95 10.87
C VAL A 95 21.57 -0.20 11.71
N ARG A 96 20.72 -1.11 12.19
CA ARG A 96 21.15 -2.28 12.96
C ARG A 96 21.95 -3.26 12.11
N ALA A 97 21.52 -3.50 10.87
CA ALA A 97 22.22 -4.39 9.95
C ALA A 97 23.62 -3.86 9.60
N GLU A 98 23.77 -2.55 9.40
CA GLU A 98 25.07 -1.93 9.16
C GLU A 98 25.99 -2.08 10.37
N ALA A 99 25.51 -1.78 11.58
CA ALA A 99 26.29 -1.94 12.80
C ALA A 99 26.72 -3.41 13.02
N GLN A 100 25.82 -4.36 12.77
CA GLN A 100 26.13 -5.79 12.82
C GLN A 100 27.17 -6.18 11.76
N GLY A 101 27.04 -5.65 10.53
CA GLY A 101 27.99 -5.88 9.45
C GLY A 101 29.39 -5.39 9.80
N ARG A 102 29.52 -4.18 10.35
CA ARG A 102 30.80 -3.63 10.83
C ARG A 102 31.43 -4.48 11.93
N MET A 103 30.64 -4.89 12.93
CA MET A 103 31.16 -5.78 13.99
C MET A 103 31.60 -7.15 13.46
N ALA A 104 30.85 -7.72 12.51
CA ALA A 104 31.22 -8.98 11.88
C ALA A 104 32.50 -8.84 11.05
N ALA A 105 32.66 -7.75 10.30
CA ALA A 105 33.88 -7.46 9.54
C ALA A 105 35.10 -7.35 10.47
N LEU A 106 35.02 -6.54 11.53
CA LEU A 106 36.09 -6.42 12.53
C LEU A 106 36.42 -7.76 13.19
N SER A 107 35.41 -8.57 13.51
CA SER A 107 35.63 -9.92 14.06
C SER A 107 36.36 -10.83 13.06
N GLY A 108 35.99 -10.76 11.78
CA GLY A 108 36.65 -11.50 10.70
C GLY A 108 38.12 -11.10 10.55
N LEU A 109 38.40 -9.80 10.51
CA LEU A 109 39.77 -9.27 10.42
C LEU A 109 40.63 -9.71 11.63
N ARG A 110 40.07 -9.64 12.85
CA ARG A 110 40.75 -10.12 14.07
C ARG A 110 41.05 -11.62 14.01
N ALA A 111 40.11 -12.43 13.53
CA ALA A 111 40.32 -13.86 13.35
C ALA A 111 41.40 -14.14 12.29
N GLY A 112 41.39 -13.42 11.17
CA GLY A 112 42.43 -13.48 10.14
C GLY A 112 43.82 -13.16 10.70
N MET A 113 43.94 -12.08 11.48
CA MET A 113 45.20 -11.72 12.16
C MET A 113 45.67 -12.80 13.14
N ALA A 114 44.76 -13.44 13.88
CA ALA A 114 45.12 -14.55 14.76
C ALA A 114 45.64 -15.75 13.97
N ALA A 115 45.00 -16.08 12.83
CA ALA A 115 45.42 -17.16 11.95
C ALA A 115 46.80 -16.91 11.34
N LEU A 116 47.08 -15.69 10.85
CA LEU A 116 48.40 -15.33 10.32
C LEU A 116 49.49 -15.41 11.38
N ARG A 117 49.23 -14.96 12.61
CA ARG A 117 50.18 -15.10 13.73
C ARG A 117 50.46 -16.57 14.06
N ALA A 118 49.44 -17.43 14.03
CA ALA A 118 49.60 -18.86 14.23
C ALA A 118 50.41 -19.50 13.10
N ALA A 119 50.13 -19.15 11.85
CA ALA A 119 50.88 -19.60 10.68
C ALA A 119 52.36 -19.20 10.79
N ARG A 120 52.62 -17.94 11.15
CA ARG A 120 53.99 -17.43 11.38
C ARG A 120 54.73 -18.25 12.42
N ALA A 121 54.10 -18.53 13.57
CA ALA A 121 54.68 -19.35 14.63
C ALA A 121 54.96 -20.79 14.15
N SER A 122 54.08 -21.36 13.34
CA SER A 122 54.26 -22.69 12.75
C SER A 122 55.47 -22.73 11.79
N ILE A 123 55.62 -21.71 10.93
CA ILE A 123 56.78 -21.60 10.02
C ILE A 123 58.10 -21.47 10.81
N PHE A 124 58.09 -20.80 11.97
CA PHE A 124 59.28 -20.79 12.83
C PHE A 124 59.60 -22.15 13.44
N ALA A 125 58.58 -22.93 13.84
CA ALA A 125 58.76 -24.24 14.45
C ALA A 125 59.18 -25.34 13.46
N GLN A 126 58.92 -25.16 12.16
CA GLN A 126 59.17 -26.15 11.13
C GLN A 126 60.67 -26.28 10.82
N THR A 127 61.34 -27.35 11.23
CA THR A 127 62.83 -27.47 11.14
C THR A 127 63.35 -28.00 9.81
N ASP A 128 62.51 -28.62 9.01
CA ASP A 128 62.82 -29.22 7.70
C ASP A 128 62.73 -28.24 6.51
N MET A 129 62.26 -27.02 6.76
CA MET A 129 62.12 -25.99 5.72
C MET A 129 63.45 -25.30 5.38
N PRO A 130 63.85 -25.25 4.09
CA PRO A 130 65.03 -24.50 3.64
C PRO A 130 64.98 -23.04 4.07
N ALA A 131 66.15 -22.47 4.39
CA ALA A 131 66.24 -21.11 4.94
C ALA A 131 65.65 -20.04 4.01
N ASP A 132 65.81 -20.20 2.69
CA ASP A 132 65.32 -19.24 1.71
C ASP A 132 63.78 -19.29 1.59
N ALA A 133 63.23 -20.51 1.48
CA ALA A 133 61.78 -20.73 1.47
C ALA A 133 61.11 -20.23 2.76
N ARG A 134 61.77 -20.39 3.92
CA ARG A 134 61.28 -19.85 5.19
C ARG A 134 61.23 -18.33 5.20
N ARG A 135 62.28 -17.66 4.69
CA ARG A 135 62.31 -16.19 4.61
C ARG A 135 61.21 -15.66 3.71
N GLU A 136 61.00 -16.28 2.57
CA GLU A 136 59.94 -15.91 1.62
C GLU A 136 58.54 -16.10 2.22
N ALA A 137 58.28 -17.26 2.84
CA ALA A 137 57.00 -17.53 3.50
C ALA A 137 56.71 -16.54 4.64
N LEU A 138 57.71 -16.22 5.47
CA LEU A 138 57.56 -15.22 6.53
C LEU A 138 57.33 -13.82 5.99
N ALA A 139 58.00 -13.43 4.90
CA ALA A 139 57.80 -12.13 4.27
C ALA A 139 56.34 -11.96 3.77
N GLY A 140 55.78 -13.00 3.14
CA GLY A 140 54.37 -12.98 2.70
C GLY A 140 53.38 -12.93 3.86
N ILE A 141 53.64 -13.64 4.97
CA ILE A 141 52.79 -13.57 6.16
C ILE A 141 52.89 -12.18 6.82
N ASP A 142 54.08 -11.60 6.90
CA ASP A 142 54.31 -10.27 7.47
C ASP A 142 53.68 -9.16 6.58
N GLU A 143 53.62 -9.35 5.26
CA GLU A 143 52.85 -8.51 4.34
C GLU A 143 51.34 -8.61 4.61
N GLY A 144 50.77 -9.81 4.62
CA GLY A 144 49.35 -10.01 4.90
C GLY A 144 48.92 -9.48 6.28
N MET A 145 49.78 -9.58 7.29
CA MET A 145 49.51 -8.97 8.61
C MET A 145 49.50 -7.44 8.55
N ARG A 146 50.37 -6.81 7.75
CA ARG A 146 50.36 -5.34 7.58
C ARG A 146 49.12 -4.88 6.85
N GLU A 147 48.70 -5.59 5.82
CA GLU A 147 47.47 -5.29 5.07
C GLU A 147 46.23 -5.39 5.96
N LEU A 148 46.05 -6.52 6.69
CA LEU A 148 44.93 -6.67 7.61
C LEU A 148 44.97 -5.65 8.76
N GLN A 149 46.17 -5.29 9.25
CA GLN A 149 46.31 -4.27 10.27
C GLN A 149 45.92 -2.87 9.76
N ALA A 150 46.25 -2.54 8.52
CA ALA A 150 45.82 -1.30 7.87
C ALA A 150 44.30 -1.28 7.67
N GLU A 151 43.73 -2.38 7.17
CA GLU A 151 42.27 -2.50 6.98
C GLU A 151 41.50 -2.39 8.31
N MET A 152 42.02 -2.97 9.40
CA MET A 152 41.44 -2.80 10.73
C MET A 152 41.49 -1.34 11.22
N ALA A 153 42.58 -0.62 10.93
CA ALA A 153 42.72 0.78 11.32
C ALA A 153 41.79 1.71 10.53
N ASP A 154 41.44 1.35 9.30
CA ASP A 154 40.48 2.09 8.47
C ASP A 154 39.01 1.85 8.87
N GLN A 155 38.72 0.79 9.64
CA GLN A 155 37.37 0.47 10.13
C GLN A 155 37.02 1.02 11.51
N ASP A 156 38.00 1.55 12.26
CA ASP A 156 37.83 2.20 13.57
C ASP A 156 37.47 3.70 13.43
#